data_AF-A0A957KG13-F1
#
_entry.id   AF-A0A957KG13-F1
#
_cell.length_a   1.000
_cell.length_b   1.000
_cell.length_c   1.000
_cell.angle_alpha   90.00
_cell.angle_beta   90.00
_cell.angle_gamma   90.00
#
_symmetry.space_group_name_H-M   'P 1'
#
loop_
_entity.id
_entity.type
_entity.pdbx_description
1 polymer ?
#
loop_
_entity_poly.entity_id
_entity_poly.type
_entity_poly.pdbx_seq_one_letter_code
_entity_poly.pdbx_strand_id
1 'polypeptide(L)'
;MSIFAIEEQPYSEQDAEWDAFVSAHPHGSILQMTAWARLKSRFNWISRRVWVRRDGQLVAGAQILFRSTLFGIIKIGYIPHGPLVNWEDREQVEVLFNQIDLAAYQNRSGLLLYEPLLWQESWPAERWATLCHDIGSRPEGKTIQPPRTVLIDLSGDEDAILGRMKSKTRYNIRLA
;
A
#
# COMPACT_ATOMS: atom_id res chain seq x y z
N MET A 1 -19.66 -31.31 -20.63
CA MET A 1 -18.26 -30.81 -20.56
C MET A 1 -18.32 -29.32 -20.32
N SER A 2 -17.76 -28.82 -19.22
CA SER A 2 -17.66 -27.38 -18.97
C SER A 2 -16.68 -26.77 -19.98
N ILE A 3 -17.13 -25.76 -20.74
CA ILE A 3 -16.37 -25.07 -21.81
C ILE A 3 -15.57 -23.90 -21.23
N PHE A 4 -15.61 -23.67 -19.92
CA PHE A 4 -14.97 -22.51 -19.30
C PHE A 4 -13.48 -22.77 -19.02
N ALA A 5 -12.62 -22.00 -19.70
CA ALA A 5 -11.23 -21.80 -19.28
C ALA A 5 -11.19 -20.65 -18.26
N ILE A 6 -10.50 -20.87 -17.13
CA ILE A 6 -10.17 -19.79 -16.20
C ILE A 6 -8.91 -19.13 -16.75
N GLU A 7 -9.06 -17.96 -17.36
CA GLU A 7 -7.96 -17.13 -17.83
C GLU A 7 -7.82 -15.90 -16.92
N GLU A 8 -6.57 -15.57 -16.55
CA GLU A 8 -6.26 -14.34 -15.84
C GLU A 8 -5.87 -13.24 -16.83
N GLN A 9 -6.11 -11.98 -16.48
CA GLN A 9 -5.61 -10.87 -17.31
C GLN A 9 -4.08 -10.95 -17.42
N PRO A 10 -3.53 -10.83 -18.65
CA PRO A 10 -2.08 -10.86 -18.85
C PRO A 10 -1.37 -9.75 -18.07
N TYR A 11 -0.16 -10.06 -17.60
CA TYR A 11 0.73 -9.06 -17.02
C TYR A 11 1.26 -8.11 -18.10
N SER A 12 0.86 -6.85 -17.99
CA SER A 12 1.16 -5.81 -18.97
C SER A 12 2.47 -5.09 -18.66
N GLU A 13 3.00 -4.34 -19.63
CA GLU A 13 4.15 -3.44 -19.40
C GLU A 13 3.86 -2.39 -18.32
N GLN A 14 2.61 -1.92 -18.22
CA GLN A 14 2.19 -1.01 -17.14
C GLN A 14 2.11 -1.70 -15.77
N ASP A 15 1.88 -3.02 -15.72
CA ASP A 15 2.01 -3.78 -14.48
C ASP A 15 3.49 -3.86 -14.07
N ALA A 16 4.37 -4.15 -15.03
CA ALA A 16 5.82 -4.19 -14.83
C ALA A 16 6.39 -2.88 -14.29
N GLU A 17 6.04 -1.76 -14.92
CA GLU A 17 6.52 -0.44 -14.52
C GLU A 17 6.03 -0.05 -13.11
N TRP A 18 4.77 -0.33 -12.80
CA TRP A 18 4.22 -0.06 -11.48
C TRP A 18 4.86 -0.93 -10.41
N ASP A 19 5.01 -2.24 -10.62
CA ASP A 19 5.62 -3.12 -9.63
C ASP A 19 7.10 -2.79 -9.43
N ALA A 20 7.80 -2.32 -10.47
CA ALA A 20 9.15 -1.76 -10.34
C ALA A 20 9.16 -0.49 -9.47
N PHE A 21 8.21 0.45 -9.69
CA PHE A 21 8.04 1.64 -8.86
C PHE A 21 7.75 1.28 -7.39
N VAL A 22 6.81 0.36 -7.14
CA VAL A 22 6.47 -0.10 -5.78
C VAL A 22 7.69 -0.74 -5.12
N SER A 23 8.45 -1.56 -5.84
CA SER A 23 9.65 -2.24 -5.32
C SER A 23 10.77 -1.26 -4.98
N ALA A 24 10.91 -0.17 -5.74
CA ALA A 24 11.94 0.83 -5.54
C ALA A 24 11.57 1.89 -4.48
N HIS A 25 10.29 2.04 -4.14
CA HIS A 25 9.83 3.05 -3.19
C HIS A 25 10.26 2.72 -1.74
N PRO A 26 10.76 3.68 -0.94
CA PRO A 26 11.21 3.41 0.44
C PRO A 26 10.14 2.81 1.37
N HIS A 27 8.88 3.12 1.09
CA HIS A 27 7.70 2.61 1.79
C HIS A 27 6.91 1.59 0.95
N GLY A 28 7.55 0.98 -0.04
CA GLY A 28 6.98 -0.04 -0.90
C GLY A 28 6.41 -1.22 -0.11
N SER A 29 5.32 -1.79 -0.59
CA SER A 29 4.62 -2.86 0.09
C SER A 29 4.00 -3.82 -0.92
N ILE A 30 4.02 -5.12 -0.60
CA ILE A 30 3.31 -6.14 -1.39
C ILE A 30 1.83 -5.79 -1.58
N LEU A 31 1.22 -5.07 -0.63
CA LEU A 31 -0.19 -4.67 -0.69
C LEU A 31 -0.49 -3.63 -1.78
N GLN A 32 0.53 -2.96 -2.30
CA GLN A 32 0.45 -2.03 -3.43
C GLN A 32 0.83 -2.70 -4.77
N MET A 33 1.33 -3.94 -4.78
CA MET A 33 1.72 -4.67 -6.01
C MET A 33 0.52 -5.12 -6.84
N THR A 34 0.69 -5.29 -8.14
CA THR A 34 -0.36 -5.80 -9.04
C THR A 34 -0.84 -7.20 -8.67
N ALA A 35 0.09 -8.07 -8.22
CA ALA A 35 -0.22 -9.42 -7.74
C ALA A 35 -1.23 -9.40 -6.58
N TRP A 36 -1.14 -8.40 -5.70
CA TRP A 36 -2.10 -8.23 -4.62
C TRP A 36 -3.48 -7.84 -5.13
N ALA A 37 -3.57 -6.87 -6.06
CA ALA A 37 -4.85 -6.53 -6.70
C ALA A 37 -5.50 -7.74 -7.38
N ARG A 38 -4.73 -8.58 -8.05
CA ARG A 38 -5.20 -9.82 -8.67
C ARG A 38 -5.71 -10.82 -7.65
N LEU A 39 -5.00 -11.00 -6.54
CA LEU A 39 -5.49 -11.82 -5.43
C LEU A 39 -6.83 -11.27 -4.91
N LYS A 40 -6.94 -9.96 -4.70
CA LYS A 40 -8.14 -9.33 -4.14
C LYS A 40 -9.33 -9.33 -5.10
N SER A 41 -9.12 -9.32 -6.42
CA SER A 41 -10.21 -9.39 -7.38
C SER A 41 -11.00 -10.69 -7.30
N ARG A 42 -10.35 -11.80 -6.89
CA ARG A 42 -10.99 -13.09 -6.58
C ARG A 42 -11.94 -13.03 -5.38
N PHE A 43 -11.89 -11.96 -4.60
CA PHE A 43 -12.74 -11.71 -3.43
C PHE A 43 -13.62 -10.47 -3.59
N ASN A 44 -14.08 -10.20 -4.82
CA ASN A 44 -15.00 -9.11 -5.18
C ASN A 44 -14.47 -7.69 -4.93
N TRP A 45 -13.15 -7.51 -4.94
CA TRP A 45 -12.55 -6.18 -4.98
C TRP A 45 -12.28 -5.75 -6.42
N ILE A 46 -12.47 -4.48 -6.69
CA ILE A 46 -12.08 -3.87 -7.96
C ILE A 46 -10.86 -2.99 -7.69
N SER A 47 -9.75 -3.26 -8.37
CA SER A 47 -8.55 -2.43 -8.26
C SER A 47 -8.58 -1.28 -9.27
N ARG A 48 -8.12 -0.12 -8.84
CA ARG A 48 -7.73 1.00 -9.71
C ARG A 48 -6.39 1.54 -9.24
N ARG A 49 -5.50 1.78 -10.18
CA ARG A 49 -4.23 2.45 -9.93
C ARG A 49 -4.31 3.89 -10.43
N VAL A 50 -3.78 4.80 -9.64
CA VAL A 50 -3.54 6.21 -10.01
C VAL A 50 -2.07 6.52 -9.78
N TRP A 51 -1.51 7.42 -10.57
CA TRP A 51 -0.10 7.78 -10.47
C TRP A 51 0.16 9.20 -10.93
N VAL A 52 1.29 9.73 -10.48
CA VAL A 52 1.85 11.01 -10.89
C VAL A 52 3.18 10.75 -11.57
N ARG A 53 3.42 11.45 -12.69
CA ARG A 53 4.70 11.42 -13.39
C ARG A 53 5.37 12.78 -13.36
N ARG A 54 6.69 12.77 -13.21
CA ARG A 54 7.58 13.93 -13.43
C ARG A 54 8.64 13.48 -14.42
N ASP A 55 8.82 14.22 -15.51
CA ASP A 55 9.76 13.90 -16.60
C ASP A 55 9.63 12.46 -17.15
N GLY A 56 8.39 12.00 -17.29
CA GLY A 56 8.07 10.67 -17.81
C GLY A 56 8.21 9.52 -16.79
N GLN A 57 8.76 9.75 -15.60
CA GLN A 57 8.95 8.73 -14.57
C GLN A 57 7.84 8.75 -13.52
N LEU A 58 7.45 7.58 -13.01
CA LEU A 58 6.54 7.47 -11.87
C LEU A 58 7.21 8.02 -10.61
N VAL A 59 6.59 9.04 -10.00
CA VAL A 59 7.12 9.66 -8.78
C VAL A 59 6.20 9.47 -7.58
N ALA A 60 4.91 9.19 -7.81
CA ALA A 60 3.94 8.86 -6.77
C ALA A 60 2.79 8.03 -7.34
N GLY A 61 2.06 7.33 -6.49
CA GLY A 61 0.86 6.61 -6.89
C GLY A 61 0.17 5.84 -5.79
N ALA A 62 -0.98 5.27 -6.14
CA ALA A 62 -1.75 4.42 -5.25
C ALA A 62 -2.48 3.33 -6.02
N GLN A 63 -2.46 2.12 -5.46
CA GLN A 63 -3.38 1.05 -5.78
C GLN A 63 -4.56 1.08 -4.81
N ILE A 64 -5.72 1.48 -5.32
CA ILE A 64 -6.98 1.62 -4.58
C ILE A 64 -7.83 0.38 -4.82
N LEU A 65 -8.24 -0.25 -3.73
CA LEU A 65 -9.13 -1.41 -3.74
C LEU A 65 -10.55 -0.96 -3.38
N PHE A 66 -11.48 -1.09 -4.33
CA PHE A 66 -12.88 -0.77 -4.11
C PHE A 66 -13.70 -2.02 -3.84
N ARG A 67 -14.65 -1.94 -2.90
CA ARG A 67 -15.70 -2.95 -2.75
C ARG A 67 -17.01 -2.32 -2.30
N SER A 68 -18.11 -2.98 -2.63
CA SER A 68 -19.41 -2.65 -2.02
C SER A 68 -19.58 -3.40 -0.69
N THR A 69 -20.15 -2.73 0.30
CA THR A 69 -20.50 -3.25 1.62
C THR A 69 -22.00 -3.03 1.88
N LEU A 70 -22.54 -3.64 2.96
CA LEU A 70 -23.94 -3.51 3.40
C LEU A 70 -24.96 -3.62 2.24
N PHE A 71 -25.12 -4.83 1.71
CA PHE A 71 -26.06 -5.14 0.61
C PHE A 71 -25.88 -4.29 -0.67
N GLY A 72 -24.71 -3.70 -0.89
CA GLY A 72 -24.40 -2.95 -2.11
C GLY A 72 -24.61 -1.43 -2.00
N ILE A 73 -25.03 -0.93 -0.84
CA ILE A 73 -25.43 0.47 -0.64
C ILE A 73 -24.21 1.38 -0.44
N ILE A 74 -23.24 0.93 0.36
CA ILE A 74 -22.04 1.73 0.66
C ILE A 74 -20.89 1.15 -0.15
N LYS A 75 -20.22 1.98 -0.94
CA LYS A 75 -18.96 1.59 -1.58
C LYS A 75 -17.80 2.24 -0.86
N ILE A 76 -16.82 1.42 -0.53
CA ILE A 76 -15.58 1.86 0.12
C ILE A 76 -14.41 1.70 -0.84
N GLY A 77 -13.46 2.61 -0.75
CA GLY A 77 -12.13 2.52 -1.32
C GLY A 77 -11.13 2.32 -0.20
N TYR A 78 -10.11 1.51 -0.47
CA TYR A 78 -9.07 1.20 0.51
C TYR A 78 -7.69 1.18 -0.14
N ILE A 79 -6.74 1.91 0.45
CA ILE A 79 -5.35 2.01 0.01
C ILE A 79 -4.44 1.39 1.10
N PRO A 80 -4.23 0.07 1.09
CA PRO A 80 -3.40 -0.60 2.10
C PRO A 80 -1.91 -0.30 1.89
N HIS A 81 -1.21 0.15 2.94
CA HIS A 81 0.22 0.53 2.92
C HIS A 81 0.56 1.61 1.88
N GLY A 82 -0.44 2.37 1.43
CA GLY A 82 -0.27 3.49 0.53
C GLY A 82 -1.11 4.70 0.98
N PRO A 83 -1.10 5.79 0.20
CA PRO A 83 -0.40 5.96 -1.07
C PRO A 83 1.14 5.93 -0.97
N LEU A 84 1.80 5.65 -2.08
CA LEU A 84 3.25 5.73 -2.23
C LEU A 84 3.60 7.12 -2.77
N VAL A 85 4.05 8.00 -1.88
CA VAL A 85 4.33 9.40 -2.15
C VAL A 85 5.46 9.86 -1.24
N ASN A 86 6.25 10.84 -1.67
CA ASN A 86 7.06 11.64 -0.77
C ASN A 86 6.15 12.61 -0.01
N TRP A 87 5.81 12.24 1.21
CA TRP A 87 4.93 13.03 2.08
C TRP A 87 5.51 14.39 2.49
N GLU A 88 6.78 14.67 2.21
CA GLU A 88 7.39 16.00 2.41
C GLU A 88 7.25 16.91 1.18
N ASP A 89 6.95 16.35 0.00
CA ASP A 89 6.70 17.12 -1.23
C ASP A 89 5.20 17.46 -1.30
N ARG A 90 4.85 18.68 -0.87
CA ARG A 90 3.46 19.14 -0.79
C ARG A 90 2.76 19.15 -2.15
N GLU A 91 3.46 19.54 -3.22
CA GLU A 91 2.91 19.52 -4.58
C GLU A 91 2.58 18.08 -4.99
N GLN A 92 3.49 17.16 -4.75
CA GLN A 92 3.29 15.75 -5.09
C GLN A 92 2.11 15.13 -4.33
N VAL A 93 1.99 15.43 -3.03
CA VAL A 93 0.86 15.02 -2.18
C VAL A 93 -0.45 15.57 -2.74
N GLU A 94 -0.53 16.87 -3.00
CA GLU A 94 -1.75 17.51 -3.51
C GLU A 94 -2.19 16.93 -4.86
N VAL A 95 -1.27 16.81 -5.82
CA VAL A 95 -1.55 16.26 -7.15
C VAL A 95 -2.03 14.81 -7.05
N LEU A 96 -1.38 13.98 -6.21
CA LEU A 96 -1.77 12.59 -6.05
C LEU A 96 -3.15 12.47 -5.39
N PHE A 97 -3.42 13.22 -4.32
CA PHE A 97 -4.70 13.15 -3.62
C PHE A 97 -5.86 13.63 -4.51
N ASN A 98 -5.65 14.65 -5.36
CA ASN A 98 -6.62 15.03 -6.38
C ASN A 98 -6.95 13.86 -7.35
N GLN A 99 -5.95 13.06 -7.76
CA GLN A 99 -6.18 11.88 -8.60
C GLN A 99 -6.90 10.75 -7.84
N ILE A 100 -6.56 10.56 -6.56
CA ILE A 100 -7.22 9.59 -5.69
C ILE A 100 -8.70 9.95 -5.51
N ASP A 101 -9.02 11.22 -5.28
CA ASP A 101 -10.39 11.71 -5.14
C ASP A 101 -11.19 11.53 -6.43
N LEU A 102 -10.60 11.85 -7.58
CA LEU A 102 -11.22 11.59 -8.87
C LEU A 102 -11.51 10.10 -9.08
N ALA A 103 -10.57 9.22 -8.73
CA ALA A 103 -10.78 7.78 -8.82
C ALA A 103 -11.87 7.29 -7.85
N ALA A 104 -11.93 7.84 -6.64
CA ALA A 104 -13.00 7.54 -5.67
C ALA A 104 -14.37 7.99 -6.20
N TYR A 105 -14.46 9.19 -6.77
CA TYR A 105 -15.67 9.73 -7.40
C TYR A 105 -16.15 8.87 -8.57
N GLN A 106 -15.25 8.53 -9.52
CA GLN A 106 -15.56 7.68 -10.67
C GLN A 106 -16.02 6.28 -10.24
N ASN A 107 -15.52 5.79 -9.11
CA ASN A 107 -15.96 4.53 -8.54
C ASN A 107 -17.20 4.65 -7.65
N ARG A 108 -17.74 5.85 -7.40
CA ARG A 108 -18.87 6.11 -6.48
C ARG A 108 -18.58 5.65 -5.05
N SER A 109 -17.34 5.83 -4.61
CA SER A 109 -16.95 5.52 -3.23
C SER A 109 -17.44 6.61 -2.29
N GLY A 110 -18.23 6.25 -1.28
CA GLY A 110 -18.70 7.19 -0.25
C GLY A 110 -17.72 7.34 0.93
N LEU A 111 -16.73 6.43 1.00
CA LEU A 111 -15.66 6.46 2.00
C LEU A 111 -14.37 5.98 1.35
N LEU A 112 -13.27 6.65 1.66
CA LEU A 112 -11.92 6.22 1.30
C LEU A 112 -11.11 6.07 2.59
N LEU A 113 -10.45 4.92 2.74
CA LEU A 113 -9.52 4.64 3.83
C LEU A 113 -8.13 4.45 3.23
N TYR A 114 -7.11 5.04 3.83
CA TYR A 114 -5.72 4.84 3.45
C TYR A 114 -4.86 4.70 4.70
N GLU A 115 -3.93 3.76 4.66
CA GLU A 115 -3.07 3.40 5.80
C GLU A 115 -1.62 3.30 5.27
N PRO A 116 -0.90 4.41 5.10
CA PRO A 116 0.44 4.37 4.55
C PRO A 116 1.42 3.74 5.54
N LEU A 117 2.47 3.10 5.03
CA LEU A 117 3.47 2.43 5.85
C LEU A 117 4.50 3.44 6.40
N LEU A 118 4.08 4.22 7.40
CA LEU A 118 4.89 5.26 8.05
C LEU A 118 5.25 4.87 9.48
N TRP A 119 6.51 5.13 9.85
CA TRP A 119 7.04 4.88 11.20
C TRP A 119 6.86 6.13 12.09
N GLN A 120 6.41 5.94 13.33
CA GLN A 120 6.11 7.04 14.25
C GLN A 120 7.35 7.87 14.61
N GLU A 121 8.54 7.26 14.54
CA GLU A 121 9.83 7.92 14.74
C GLU A 121 10.05 9.04 13.71
N SER A 122 9.57 8.86 12.47
CA SER A 122 9.69 9.87 11.38
C SER A 122 8.40 10.66 11.15
N TRP A 123 7.26 10.06 11.48
CA TRP A 123 5.92 10.62 11.33
C TRP A 123 5.12 10.53 12.64
N PRO A 124 5.40 11.43 13.61
CA PRO A 124 4.60 11.53 14.83
C PRO A 124 3.13 11.81 14.55
N ALA A 125 2.26 11.44 15.50
CA ALA A 125 0.81 11.52 15.34
C ALA A 125 0.32 12.94 15.06
N GLU A 126 0.93 13.95 15.67
CA GLU A 126 0.58 15.36 15.48
C GLU A 126 0.91 15.82 14.05
N ARG A 127 2.10 15.46 13.56
CA ARG A 127 2.52 15.75 12.18
C ARG A 127 1.57 15.09 11.18
N TRP A 128 1.21 13.84 11.43
CA TRP A 128 0.26 13.10 10.60
C TRP A 128 -1.14 13.74 10.60
N ALA A 129 -1.63 14.16 11.77
CA ALA A 129 -2.93 14.81 11.90
C ALA A 129 -2.99 16.14 11.15
N THR A 130 -1.95 16.97 11.24
CA THR A 130 -1.84 18.22 10.47
C THR A 130 -1.87 17.94 8.97
N LEU A 131 -1.09 16.97 8.49
CA LEU A 131 -1.07 16.59 7.09
C LEU A 131 -2.44 16.12 6.59
N CYS A 132 -3.14 15.29 7.37
CA CYS A 132 -4.50 14.84 7.04
C CYS A 132 -5.47 16.01 6.91
N HIS A 133 -5.44 16.94 7.86
CA HIS A 133 -6.30 18.13 7.81
C HIS A 133 -6.02 18.97 6.56
N ASP A 134 -4.76 19.18 6.20
CA ASP A 134 -4.34 19.96 5.03
C ASP A 134 -4.85 19.38 3.70
N ILE A 135 -4.99 18.06 3.61
CA ILE A 135 -5.52 17.36 2.43
C ILE A 135 -7.02 17.06 2.53
N GLY A 136 -7.74 17.65 3.50
CA GLY A 136 -9.18 17.48 3.66
C GLY A 136 -9.62 16.11 4.19
N SER A 137 -8.69 15.34 4.77
CA SER A 137 -8.95 14.05 5.40
C SER A 137 -8.91 14.17 6.93
N ARG A 138 -9.11 13.04 7.62
CA ARG A 138 -9.04 12.98 9.08
C ARG A 138 -8.29 11.73 9.52
N PRO A 139 -7.43 11.82 10.56
CA PRO A 139 -6.86 10.63 11.16
C PRO A 139 -7.98 9.81 11.82
N GLU A 140 -7.86 8.48 11.75
CA GLU A 140 -8.79 7.54 12.37
C GLU A 140 -7.98 6.55 13.23
N GLY A 141 -8.46 6.26 14.44
CA GLY A 141 -7.74 5.39 15.38
C GLY A 141 -7.95 3.90 15.13
N LYS A 142 -8.94 3.54 14.30
CA LYS A 142 -9.22 2.17 13.91
C LYS A 142 -8.37 1.77 12.71
N THR A 143 -7.48 0.79 12.91
CA THR A 143 -6.65 0.24 11.84
C THR A 143 -7.18 -1.10 11.35
N ILE A 144 -7.03 -1.35 10.06
CA ILE A 144 -7.17 -2.69 9.46
C ILE A 144 -5.83 -3.41 9.54
N GLN A 145 -4.73 -2.67 9.34
CA GLN A 145 -3.39 -3.22 9.45
C GLN A 145 -2.93 -3.28 10.92
N PRO A 146 -2.08 -4.27 11.29
CA PRO A 146 -1.45 -4.29 12.60
C PRO A 146 -0.62 -3.01 12.83
N PRO A 147 -0.89 -2.23 13.89
CA PRO A 147 -0.21 -0.95 14.11
C PRO A 147 1.20 -1.10 14.70
N ARG A 148 1.64 -2.32 15.00
CA ARG A 148 2.95 -2.63 15.56
C ARG A 148 3.51 -3.87 14.87
N THR A 149 4.70 -3.74 14.32
CA THR A 149 5.40 -4.81 13.59
C THR A 149 6.81 -4.93 14.13
N VAL A 150 7.26 -6.17 14.38
CA VAL A 150 8.67 -6.45 14.71
C VAL A 150 9.39 -6.75 13.40
N LEU A 151 10.36 -5.91 13.05
CA LEU A 151 11.23 -6.13 11.90
C LEU A 151 12.54 -6.78 12.34
N ILE A 152 12.97 -7.77 11.56
CA ILE A 152 14.28 -8.40 11.71
C ILE A 152 15.13 -7.93 10.52
N ASP A 153 16.23 -7.26 10.83
CA ASP A 153 17.19 -6.83 9.82
C ASP A 153 18.01 -8.03 9.33
N LEU A 154 17.85 -8.35 8.04
CA LEU A 154 18.54 -9.43 7.34
C LEU A 154 19.78 -8.95 6.58
N SER A 155 20.24 -7.71 6.78
CA SER A 155 21.44 -7.19 6.13
C SER A 155 22.73 -7.85 6.66
N GLY A 156 23.68 -8.14 5.78
CA GLY A 156 24.94 -8.80 6.13
C GLY A 156 24.90 -10.33 5.95
N ASP A 157 25.95 -11.00 6.41
CA ASP A 157 26.05 -12.46 6.36
C ASP A 157 25.28 -13.15 7.49
N GLU A 158 25.17 -14.47 7.41
CA GLU A 158 24.44 -15.28 8.38
C GLU A 158 24.97 -15.09 9.81
N ASP A 159 26.29 -15.00 9.98
CA ASP A 159 26.91 -14.79 11.28
C ASP A 159 26.54 -13.43 11.88
N ALA A 160 26.51 -12.36 11.07
CA ALA A 160 26.06 -11.04 11.50
C ALA A 160 24.57 -11.04 11.88
N ILE A 161 23.73 -11.69 11.07
CA ILE A 161 22.28 -11.82 11.33
C ILE A 161 22.05 -12.56 12.65
N LEU A 162 22.68 -13.73 12.82
CA LEU A 162 22.58 -14.52 14.05
C LEU A 162 23.14 -13.75 15.24
N GLY A 163 24.27 -13.05 15.07
CA GLY A 163 24.93 -12.24 16.09
C GLY A 163 24.01 -11.19 16.73
N ARG A 164 23.06 -10.63 15.96
CA ARG A 164 22.04 -9.68 16.45
C ARG A 164 20.93 -10.33 17.29
N MET A 165 20.79 -11.65 17.25
CA MET A 165 19.80 -12.39 18.04
C MET A 165 20.26 -12.63 19.48
N LYS A 166 19.31 -12.89 20.41
CA LYS A 166 19.63 -13.31 21.78
C LYS A 166 20.35 -14.66 21.79
N SER A 167 21.25 -14.87 22.76
CA SER A 167 22.07 -16.10 22.86
C SER A 167 21.25 -17.40 22.82
N LYS A 168 20.15 -17.46 23.57
CA LYS A 168 19.24 -18.63 23.58
C LYS A 168 18.58 -18.87 22.21
N THR A 169 18.26 -17.81 21.47
CA THR A 169 17.70 -17.92 20.11
C THR A 169 18.72 -18.54 19.17
N ARG A 170 19.98 -18.05 19.19
CA ARG A 170 21.06 -18.62 18.37
C ARG A 170 21.33 -20.08 18.69
N TYR A 171 21.33 -20.45 19.98
CA TYR A 171 21.48 -21.84 20.41
C TYR A 171 20.37 -22.73 19.85
N ASN A 172 19.11 -22.33 19.97
CA ASN A 172 17.97 -23.11 19.47
C ASN A 172 17.98 -23.27 17.95
N ILE A 173 18.39 -22.25 17.20
CA ILE A 173 18.50 -22.32 15.73
C ILE A 173 19.54 -23.38 15.32
N ARG A 174 20.69 -23.43 15.98
CA ARG A 174 21.75 -24.41 15.68
C ARG A 174 21.41 -25.84 16.07
N LEU A 175 20.40 -26.03 16.92
CA LEU A 175 19.94 -27.33 17.37
C LEU A 175 18.87 -27.94 16.44
N ALA A 176 18.15 -27.10 15.70
CA ALA A 176 17.08 -27.50 14.78
C ALA A 176 17.64 -28.02 13.45
#